data_AF-A0A348TQM4-F1
#
_entry.id   AF-A0A348TQM4-F1
#
_cell.length_a   1.000
_cell.length_b   1.000
_cell.length_c   1.000
_cell.angle_alpha   90.00
_cell.angle_beta   90.00
_cell.angle_gamma   90.00
#
_symmetry.space_group_name_H-M   'P 1'
#
loop_
_entity.id
_entity.type
_entity.pdbx_description
1 polymer ?
#
loop_
_entity_poly.entity_id
_entity_poly.type
_entity_poly.pdbx_seq_one_letter_code
_entity_poly.pdbx_strand_id
1 'polypeptide(L)'
;MHPTLVIAQREFLQRVQQKSFWIMLFLGPFLLLLALVVPIGMAMENESTAQVLYIDQTGLLDNYLYSTENVQFVKTTGSIGEARLKSEEYDGLLYIDKNASGWETKFYKTENANLKKTSILETIVKQRIDEYELLFRADTELPKVSFQSSSFDVEEFDKQDLNMVAFVVGLFAAILMVIFINQYANMVMRGVVEEKQNRISEIILTSIKPFHFMMGKIVGIASVAFLQIGVWFSFSGILSLTVYKWFRLERFNNKHIFETIQQMPDSSQSFEINTMLNDFSQMNGLLIIACFLFYFLVGYLLYSAIFATLGVAIGNDTDAQNFTISITLPLSLPVLLLSYINDHHDSAFVTFLSIFPFTSPTTMLLRLPFGVPWFELAMSMVVLFASFVMAAYAGTKVYRTAILMYGKKPDFKEIMRWCFK
;
A
#
# COMPACT_ATOMS: atom_id res chain seq x y z
N MET A 1 41.88 5.73 17.04
CA MET A 1 40.50 5.62 16.50
C MET A 1 39.53 5.36 17.64
N HIS A 2 38.36 5.99 17.66
CA HIS A 2 37.35 5.75 18.70
C HIS A 2 36.85 4.29 18.61
N PRO A 3 36.81 3.51 19.71
CA PRO A 3 36.55 2.06 19.65
C PRO A 3 35.21 1.72 18.99
N THR A 4 34.18 2.54 19.22
CA THR A 4 32.85 2.40 18.59
C THR A 4 32.90 2.41 17.06
N LEU A 5 33.77 3.25 16.47
CA LEU A 5 33.83 3.41 15.01
C LEU A 5 34.53 2.23 14.34
N VAL A 6 35.55 1.65 14.98
CA VAL A 6 36.24 0.45 14.49
C VAL A 6 35.27 -0.75 14.47
N ILE A 7 34.47 -0.89 15.52
CA ILE A 7 33.45 -1.94 15.62
C ILE A 7 32.37 -1.72 14.55
N ALA A 8 31.88 -0.48 14.38
CA ALA A 8 30.90 -0.15 13.36
C ALA A 8 31.41 -0.46 11.94
N GLN A 9 32.67 -0.10 11.63
CA GLN A 9 33.29 -0.39 10.35
C GLN A 9 33.39 -1.90 10.10
N ARG A 10 33.81 -2.69 11.10
CA ARG A 10 33.86 -4.14 10.99
C ARG A 10 32.47 -4.71 10.68
N GLU A 11 31.46 -4.31 11.44
CA GLU A 11 30.07 -4.80 11.28
C GLU A 11 29.52 -4.43 9.89
N PHE A 12 29.76 -3.21 9.44
CA PHE A 12 29.38 -2.76 8.10
C PHE A 12 30.05 -3.61 7.01
N LEU A 13 31.38 -3.74 7.04
CA LEU A 13 32.14 -4.47 6.03
C LEU A 13 31.76 -5.96 6.00
N GLN A 14 31.58 -6.59 7.17
CA GLN A 14 31.19 -7.99 7.26
C GLN A 14 29.84 -8.28 6.59
N ARG A 15 28.93 -7.30 6.50
CA ARG A 15 27.62 -7.47 5.85
C ARG A 15 27.67 -7.09 4.37
N VAL A 16 28.26 -5.95 4.02
CA VAL A 16 28.31 -5.45 2.64
C VAL A 16 29.18 -6.32 1.74
N GLN A 17 30.19 -7.00 2.29
CA GLN A 17 31.04 -7.93 1.51
C GLN A 17 30.36 -9.29 1.25
N GLN A 18 29.23 -9.60 1.89
CA GLN A 18 28.52 -10.85 1.62
C GLN A 18 27.82 -10.80 0.25
N LYS A 19 27.98 -11.85 -0.56
CA LYS A 19 27.31 -11.94 -1.87
C LYS A 19 25.78 -11.91 -1.73
N SER A 20 25.24 -12.50 -0.66
CA SER A 20 23.80 -12.49 -0.35
C SER A 20 23.25 -11.08 -0.15
N PHE A 21 24.05 -10.16 0.41
CA PHE A 21 23.64 -8.76 0.59
C PHE A 21 23.31 -8.12 -0.75
N TRP A 22 24.20 -8.23 -1.74
CA TRP A 22 23.98 -7.64 -3.08
C TRP A 22 22.81 -8.29 -3.83
N ILE A 23 22.59 -9.59 -3.67
CA ILE A 23 21.43 -10.27 -4.28
C ILE A 23 20.13 -9.73 -3.66
N MET A 24 20.03 -9.71 -2.33
CA MET A 24 18.83 -9.22 -1.63
C MET A 24 18.60 -7.72 -1.87
N LEU A 25 19.68 -6.95 -2.03
CA LEU A 25 19.63 -5.52 -2.29
C LEU A 25 18.83 -5.19 -3.56
N PHE A 26 18.98 -5.96 -4.63
CA PHE A 26 18.27 -5.72 -5.89
C PHE A 26 17.02 -6.58 -6.06
N LEU A 27 16.96 -7.77 -5.46
CA LEU A 27 15.80 -8.65 -5.55
C LEU A 27 14.59 -8.08 -4.79
N GLY A 28 14.80 -7.44 -3.63
CA GLY A 28 13.72 -6.87 -2.82
C GLY A 28 12.86 -5.83 -3.55
N PRO A 29 13.44 -4.74 -4.10
CA PRO A 29 12.69 -3.73 -4.85
C PRO A 29 12.01 -4.31 -6.09
N PHE A 30 12.69 -5.24 -6.76
CA PHE A 30 12.16 -5.89 -7.96
C PHE A 30 10.89 -6.70 -7.64
N LEU A 31 10.92 -7.53 -6.59
CA LEU A 31 9.75 -8.30 -6.17
C LEU A 31 8.60 -7.40 -5.72
N LEU A 32 8.90 -6.32 -4.99
CA LEU A 32 7.88 -5.38 -4.54
C LEU A 32 7.21 -4.66 -5.73
N LEU A 33 8.01 -4.24 -6.72
CA LEU A 33 7.47 -3.64 -7.93
C LEU A 33 6.65 -4.65 -8.74
N LEU A 34 7.12 -5.89 -8.89
CA LEU A 34 6.38 -6.94 -9.58
C LEU A 34 5.02 -7.17 -8.89
N ALA A 35 4.99 -7.21 -7.56
CA ALA A 35 3.75 -7.33 -6.79
C ALA A 35 2.77 -6.15 -6.99
N LEU A 36 3.27 -4.96 -7.34
CA LEU A 36 2.43 -3.78 -7.60
C LEU A 36 1.97 -3.70 -9.07
N VAL A 37 2.85 -4.01 -10.02
CA VAL A 37 2.58 -3.90 -11.46
C VAL A 37 1.75 -5.07 -11.99
N VAL A 38 1.99 -6.30 -11.54
CA VAL A 38 1.30 -7.50 -12.07
C VAL A 38 -0.21 -7.43 -11.87
N PRO A 39 -0.76 -7.10 -10.68
CA PRO A 39 -2.21 -6.96 -10.51
C PRO A 39 -2.82 -5.88 -11.39
N ILE A 40 -2.10 -4.77 -11.65
CA ILE A 40 -2.55 -3.71 -12.55
C ILE A 40 -2.60 -4.23 -13.98
N GLY A 41 -1.55 -4.90 -14.45
CA GLY A 41 -1.53 -5.53 -15.78
C GLY A 41 -2.64 -6.57 -15.96
N MET A 42 -2.81 -7.46 -14.98
CA MET A 42 -3.89 -8.46 -15.00
C MET A 42 -5.29 -7.82 -14.93
N ALA A 43 -5.45 -6.73 -14.17
CA ALA A 43 -6.71 -5.98 -14.12
C ALA A 43 -7.00 -5.24 -15.44
N MET A 44 -5.96 -4.89 -16.20
CA MET A 44 -6.10 -4.32 -17.55
C MET A 44 -6.40 -5.40 -18.60
N GLU A 45 -5.85 -6.60 -18.44
CA GLU A 45 -6.08 -7.76 -19.32
C GLU A 45 -7.39 -8.49 -19.01
N ASN A 46 -8.06 -8.18 -17.90
CA ASN A 46 -9.38 -8.70 -17.54
C ASN A 46 -10.50 -8.10 -18.43
N GLU A 47 -10.38 -8.31 -19.74
CA GLU A 47 -11.41 -8.18 -20.76
C GLU A 47 -12.40 -9.35 -20.67
N SER A 48 -12.99 -9.61 -19.49
CA SER A 48 -14.17 -10.47 -19.49
C SER A 48 -15.25 -9.76 -20.32
N THR A 49 -15.86 -10.41 -21.30
CA THR A 49 -16.99 -9.82 -22.04
C THR A 49 -18.08 -9.46 -21.03
N ALA A 50 -18.53 -8.19 -21.00
CA ALA A 50 -19.64 -7.81 -20.12
C ALA A 50 -20.88 -8.58 -20.57
N GLN A 51 -21.44 -9.42 -19.71
CA GLN A 51 -22.65 -10.16 -20.02
C GLN A 51 -23.85 -9.38 -19.53
N VAL A 52 -24.62 -8.84 -20.47
CA VAL A 52 -25.79 -8.00 -20.18
C VAL A 52 -27.03 -8.72 -20.64
N LEU A 53 -27.94 -8.96 -19.69
CA LEU A 53 -29.28 -9.43 -20.00
C LEU A 53 -30.07 -8.26 -20.60
N TYR A 54 -30.82 -8.51 -21.67
CA TYR A 54 -31.74 -7.50 -22.20
C TYR A 54 -33.15 -8.03 -22.41
N ILE A 55 -34.12 -7.13 -22.20
CA ILE A 55 -35.54 -7.30 -22.53
C ILE A 55 -35.89 -6.21 -23.55
N ASP A 56 -36.22 -6.61 -24.76
CA ASP A 56 -36.82 -5.75 -25.78
C ASP A 56 -38.32 -6.11 -25.91
N GLN A 57 -39.20 -5.21 -25.47
CA GLN A 57 -40.65 -5.40 -25.63
C GLN A 57 -41.15 -5.01 -27.03
N THR A 58 -40.33 -4.29 -27.79
CA THR A 58 -40.69 -3.79 -29.12
C THR A 58 -40.40 -4.82 -30.21
N GLY A 59 -39.43 -5.71 -29.99
CA GLY A 59 -38.94 -6.69 -30.96
C GLY A 59 -38.24 -6.08 -32.18
N LEU A 60 -37.95 -4.78 -32.14
CA LEU A 60 -37.37 -4.02 -33.26
C LEU A 60 -35.84 -3.98 -33.22
N LEU A 61 -35.24 -4.16 -32.03
CA LEU A 61 -33.80 -4.03 -31.81
C LEU A 61 -33.08 -5.37 -31.68
N ASP A 62 -33.80 -6.50 -31.72
CA ASP A 62 -33.24 -7.85 -31.67
C ASP A 62 -32.13 -8.09 -32.72
N ASN A 63 -32.25 -7.48 -33.91
CA ASN A 63 -31.26 -7.62 -34.99
C ASN A 63 -30.11 -6.61 -34.90
N TYR A 64 -30.21 -5.63 -34.00
CA TYR A 64 -29.25 -4.52 -33.84
C TYR A 64 -28.44 -4.64 -32.54
N LEU A 65 -28.89 -5.45 -31.58
CA LEU A 65 -28.21 -5.74 -30.31
C LEU A 65 -27.36 -7.02 -30.41
N TYR A 66 -26.42 -7.04 -31.35
CA TYR A 66 -25.47 -8.14 -31.50
C TYR A 66 -24.29 -8.01 -30.52
N SER A 67 -23.81 -9.15 -30.03
CA SER A 67 -22.63 -9.21 -29.15
C SER A 67 -21.40 -8.68 -29.87
N THR A 68 -20.59 -7.89 -29.15
CA THR A 68 -19.30 -7.35 -29.60
C THR A 68 -18.16 -8.01 -28.81
N GLU A 69 -16.91 -7.72 -29.15
CA GLU A 69 -15.73 -8.20 -28.41
C GLU A 69 -15.76 -7.81 -26.93
N ASN A 70 -16.47 -6.74 -26.55
CA ASN A 70 -16.49 -6.21 -25.19
C ASN A 70 -17.80 -6.48 -24.42
N VAL A 71 -18.89 -6.80 -25.13
CA VAL A 71 -20.24 -6.94 -24.56
C VAL A 71 -20.97 -8.11 -25.22
N GLN A 72 -21.45 -9.05 -24.40
CA GLN A 72 -22.32 -10.12 -24.82
C GLN A 72 -23.75 -9.84 -24.37
N PHE A 73 -24.65 -9.65 -25.33
CA PHE A 73 -26.08 -9.45 -25.06
C PHE A 73 -26.79 -10.80 -24.96
N VAL A 74 -27.40 -11.09 -23.82
CA VAL A 74 -28.17 -12.31 -23.60
C VAL A 74 -29.65 -11.96 -23.53
N LYS A 75 -30.42 -12.39 -24.53
CA LYS A 75 -31.87 -12.13 -24.57
C LYS A 75 -32.59 -12.90 -23.48
N THR A 76 -33.47 -12.23 -22.74
CA THR A 76 -34.37 -12.88 -21.77
C THR A 76 -35.82 -12.47 -22.02
N THR A 77 -36.73 -13.39 -21.76
CA THR A 77 -38.18 -13.18 -21.90
C THR A 77 -38.85 -13.38 -20.54
N GLY A 78 -39.64 -12.41 -20.10
CA GLY A 78 -40.35 -12.46 -18.80
C GLY A 78 -40.71 -11.08 -18.26
N SER A 79 -41.36 -11.04 -17.11
CA SER A 79 -41.63 -9.78 -16.40
C SER A 79 -40.34 -9.18 -15.80
N ILE A 80 -40.29 -7.85 -15.59
CA ILE A 80 -39.13 -7.15 -15.02
C ILE A 80 -38.66 -7.80 -13.70
N GLY A 81 -39.58 -8.32 -12.88
CA GLY A 81 -39.28 -8.98 -11.61
C GLY A 81 -38.58 -10.34 -11.74
N GLU A 82 -38.91 -11.14 -12.75
CA GLU A 82 -38.27 -12.44 -12.99
C GLU A 82 -36.90 -12.30 -13.65
N ALA A 83 -36.77 -11.33 -14.56
CA ALA A 83 -35.49 -10.99 -15.17
C ALA A 83 -34.52 -10.37 -14.16
N ARG A 84 -35.04 -9.67 -13.12
CA ARG A 84 -34.24 -9.16 -12.00
C ARG A 84 -33.55 -10.27 -11.22
N LEU A 85 -34.26 -11.35 -10.88
CA LEU A 85 -33.67 -12.48 -10.16
C LEU A 85 -32.61 -13.22 -10.99
N LYS A 86 -32.81 -13.32 -12.30
CA LYS A 86 -31.80 -13.88 -13.21
C LYS A 86 -30.60 -12.97 -13.41
N SER A 87 -30.77 -11.65 -13.24
CA SER A 87 -29.70 -10.67 -13.46
C SER A 87 -28.62 -10.66 -12.38
N GLU A 88 -28.82 -11.31 -11.23
CA GLU A 88 -27.79 -11.40 -10.18
C GLU A 88 -26.52 -12.15 -10.65
N GLU A 89 -26.65 -13.05 -11.63
CA GLU A 89 -25.53 -13.77 -12.25
C GLU A 89 -24.82 -12.98 -13.37
N TYR A 90 -25.32 -11.78 -13.71
CA TYR A 90 -24.89 -10.99 -14.88
C TYR A 90 -24.46 -9.57 -14.47
N ASP A 91 -23.83 -8.83 -15.40
CA ASP A 91 -23.34 -7.46 -15.17
C ASP A 91 -24.45 -6.39 -15.18
N GLY A 92 -25.68 -6.76 -15.55
CA GLY A 92 -26.82 -5.86 -15.51
C GLY A 92 -27.98 -6.29 -16.41
N LEU A 93 -29.11 -5.59 -16.24
CA LEU A 93 -30.33 -5.79 -17.02
C LEU A 93 -30.67 -4.52 -17.81
N LEU A 94 -30.70 -4.62 -19.13
CA LEU A 94 -31.15 -3.59 -20.04
C LEU A 94 -32.63 -3.81 -20.39
N TYR A 95 -33.48 -2.84 -20.06
CA TYR A 95 -34.90 -2.83 -20.40
C TYR A 95 -35.16 -1.78 -21.46
N ILE A 96 -35.75 -2.18 -22.59
CA ILE A 96 -36.06 -1.31 -23.72
C ILE A 96 -37.56 -1.41 -24.01
N ASP A 97 -38.20 -0.26 -24.01
CA ASP A 97 -39.62 -0.09 -24.32
C ASP A 97 -39.83 1.12 -25.24
N LYS A 98 -40.97 1.18 -25.94
CA LYS A 98 -41.33 2.29 -26.81
C LYS A 98 -42.71 2.81 -26.45
N ASN A 99 -42.71 3.95 -25.77
CA ASN A 99 -43.92 4.64 -25.34
C ASN A 99 -44.29 5.77 -26.31
N ALA A 100 -45.49 6.34 -26.15
CA ALA A 100 -46.00 7.42 -27.01
C ALA A 100 -45.09 8.68 -27.05
N SER A 101 -44.16 8.81 -26.10
CA SER A 101 -43.19 9.90 -25.97
C SER A 101 -41.80 9.61 -26.55
N GLY A 102 -41.55 8.40 -27.07
CA GLY A 102 -40.25 7.96 -27.58
C GLY A 102 -39.77 6.63 -26.99
N TRP A 103 -38.49 6.31 -27.16
CA TRP A 103 -37.85 5.14 -26.55
C TRP A 103 -37.60 5.38 -25.06
N GLU A 104 -37.95 4.39 -24.24
CA GLU A 104 -37.64 4.35 -22.82
C GLU A 104 -36.65 3.21 -22.56
N THR A 105 -35.41 3.57 -22.25
CA THR A 105 -34.34 2.62 -21.94
C THR A 105 -33.93 2.74 -20.49
N LYS A 106 -34.03 1.65 -19.74
CA LYS A 106 -33.59 1.57 -18.33
C LYS A 106 -32.50 0.52 -18.20
N PHE A 107 -31.38 0.91 -17.60
CA PHE A 107 -30.30 -0.03 -17.28
C PHE A 107 -30.24 -0.23 -15.77
N TYR A 108 -30.43 -1.46 -15.33
CA TYR A 108 -30.33 -1.86 -13.94
C TYR A 108 -28.98 -2.51 -13.69
N LYS A 109 -28.17 -1.86 -12.86
CA LYS A 109 -26.84 -2.33 -12.49
C LYS A 109 -26.94 -3.34 -11.34
N THR A 110 -26.12 -4.39 -11.40
CA THR A 110 -25.99 -5.43 -10.36
C THR A 110 -24.74 -5.19 -9.51
N GLU A 111 -24.63 -5.82 -8.33
CA GLU A 111 -23.44 -5.70 -7.47
C GLU A 111 -22.15 -6.19 -8.13
N ASN A 112 -22.26 -7.16 -9.05
CA ASN A 112 -21.15 -7.73 -9.81
C ASN A 112 -20.70 -6.85 -10.99
N ALA A 113 -21.44 -5.78 -11.30
CA ALA A 113 -21.23 -4.98 -12.48
C ALA A 113 -19.95 -4.12 -12.42
N ASN A 114 -19.06 -4.34 -13.39
CA ASN A 114 -17.85 -3.54 -13.53
C ASN A 114 -18.19 -2.10 -13.95
N LEU A 115 -17.93 -1.13 -13.06
CA LEU A 115 -18.18 0.32 -13.23
C LEU A 115 -17.64 0.90 -14.55
N LYS A 116 -16.54 0.33 -15.09
CA LYS A 116 -15.91 0.80 -16.34
C LYS A 116 -16.70 0.43 -17.60
N LYS A 117 -17.61 -0.55 -17.53
CA LYS A 117 -18.32 -1.10 -18.70
C LYS A 117 -19.72 -0.50 -18.90
N THR A 118 -20.33 0.06 -17.87
CA THR A 118 -21.67 0.67 -17.95
C THR A 118 -21.71 1.87 -18.92
N SER A 119 -20.65 2.68 -18.96
CA SER A 119 -20.56 3.82 -19.91
C SER A 119 -20.36 3.38 -21.37
N ILE A 120 -19.62 2.28 -21.59
CA ILE A 120 -19.44 1.66 -22.92
C ILE A 120 -20.76 1.06 -23.39
N LEU A 121 -21.48 0.38 -22.50
CA LEU A 121 -22.81 -0.16 -22.75
C LEU A 121 -23.81 0.92 -23.13
N GLU A 122 -23.84 2.03 -22.38
CA GLU A 122 -24.70 3.16 -22.68
C GLU A 122 -24.40 3.77 -24.06
N THR A 123 -23.12 3.90 -24.42
CA THR A 123 -22.70 4.42 -25.72
C THR A 123 -23.12 3.49 -26.86
N ILE A 124 -22.90 2.17 -26.71
CA ILE A 124 -23.31 1.17 -27.70
C ILE A 124 -24.83 1.20 -27.88
N VAL A 125 -25.60 1.18 -26.79
CA VAL A 125 -27.07 1.18 -26.87
C VAL A 125 -27.60 2.46 -27.51
N LYS A 126 -27.07 3.63 -27.14
CA LYS A 126 -27.43 4.92 -27.79
C LYS A 126 -27.13 4.89 -29.28
N GLN A 127 -25.92 4.52 -29.67
CA GLN A 127 -25.50 4.48 -31.06
C GLN A 127 -26.37 3.54 -31.91
N ARG A 128 -26.82 2.40 -31.35
CA ARG A 128 -27.69 1.46 -32.07
C ARG A 128 -29.13 1.94 -32.19
N ILE A 129 -29.65 2.63 -31.17
CA ILE A 129 -30.97 3.25 -31.24
C ILE A 129 -30.94 4.40 -32.27
N ASP A 130 -29.90 5.22 -32.25
CA ASP A 130 -29.69 6.30 -33.23
C ASP A 130 -29.55 5.74 -34.66
N GLU A 131 -28.80 4.64 -34.85
CA GLU A 131 -28.64 3.96 -36.15
C GLU A 131 -29.97 3.38 -36.66
N TYR A 132 -30.77 2.77 -35.77
CA TYR A 132 -32.10 2.29 -36.10
C TYR A 132 -33.04 3.46 -36.50
N GLU A 133 -33.00 4.58 -35.78
CA GLU A 133 -33.83 5.76 -36.07
C GLU A 133 -33.43 6.43 -37.40
N LEU A 134 -32.13 6.53 -37.69
CA LEU A 134 -31.59 7.08 -38.94
C LEU A 134 -31.99 6.25 -40.17
N LEU A 135 -32.02 4.92 -40.04
CA LEU A 135 -32.38 4.01 -41.14
C LEU A 135 -33.89 3.95 -41.41
N PHE A 136 -34.73 4.30 -40.43
CA PHE A 136 -36.20 4.14 -40.53
C PHE A 136 -37.02 5.45 -40.57
N ARG A 137 -36.45 6.67 -40.44
CA ARG A 137 -37.19 7.93 -40.67
C ARG A 137 -36.36 9.07 -41.29
N ALA A 138 -36.81 9.54 -42.45
CA ALA A 138 -36.24 10.69 -43.16
C ALA A 138 -36.99 12.03 -42.93
N ASP A 139 -38.02 12.15 -42.08
CA ASP A 139 -38.88 13.35 -42.13
C ASP A 139 -39.70 13.68 -40.86
N THR A 140 -39.13 13.69 -39.65
CA THR A 140 -39.81 14.35 -38.51
C THR A 140 -38.85 14.72 -37.39
N GLU A 141 -39.05 15.92 -36.82
CA GLU A 141 -38.25 16.48 -35.72
C GLU A 141 -38.14 15.50 -34.53
N LEU A 142 -36.91 15.34 -34.03
CA LEU A 142 -36.48 14.31 -33.09
C LEU A 142 -37.18 14.41 -31.72
N PRO A 143 -37.79 13.32 -31.19
CA PRO A 143 -38.03 13.20 -29.75
C PRO A 143 -36.70 12.91 -29.03
N LYS A 144 -36.40 13.66 -27.97
CA LYS A 144 -35.21 13.47 -27.14
C LYS A 144 -35.24 12.09 -26.47
N VAL A 145 -34.26 11.24 -26.74
CA VAL A 145 -34.01 10.01 -25.97
C VAL A 145 -33.61 10.42 -24.55
N SER A 146 -34.52 10.21 -23.59
CA SER A 146 -34.27 10.46 -22.17
C SER A 146 -33.72 9.20 -21.53
N PHE A 147 -32.40 9.10 -21.41
CA PHE A 147 -31.78 8.13 -20.51
C PHE A 147 -32.04 8.57 -19.07
N GLN A 148 -33.04 7.98 -18.43
CA GLN A 148 -33.15 8.01 -16.97
C GLN A 148 -32.40 6.82 -16.40
N SER A 149 -31.14 7.06 -16.00
CA SER A 149 -30.42 6.15 -15.11
C SER A 149 -31.05 6.24 -13.72
N SER A 150 -32.15 5.54 -13.49
CA SER A 150 -32.63 5.34 -12.12
C SER A 150 -31.75 4.29 -11.47
N SER A 151 -30.76 4.74 -10.69
CA SER A 151 -30.12 3.91 -9.69
C SER A 151 -31.20 3.40 -8.75
N PHE A 152 -31.31 2.08 -8.58
CA PHE A 152 -31.86 1.57 -7.32
C PHE A 152 -30.96 2.08 -6.22
N ASP A 153 -31.54 2.70 -5.19
CA ASP A 153 -30.88 3.28 -4.00
C ASP A 153 -29.54 2.61 -3.69
N VAL A 154 -28.51 3.09 -4.36
CA VAL A 154 -27.17 3.08 -3.84
C VAL A 154 -27.15 4.45 -3.24
N GLU A 155 -27.37 4.50 -1.92
CA GLU A 155 -26.88 5.63 -1.15
C GLU A 155 -25.53 5.99 -1.78
N GLU A 156 -25.45 7.18 -2.36
CA GLU A 156 -24.17 7.79 -2.66
C GLU A 156 -23.44 7.76 -1.32
N PHE A 157 -22.71 6.68 -1.09
CA PHE A 157 -21.59 6.69 -0.18
C PHE A 157 -20.76 7.81 -0.75
N ASP A 158 -20.85 8.92 -0.03
CA ASP A 158 -20.09 10.13 -0.20
C ASP A 158 -18.74 9.67 -0.74
N LYS A 159 -18.47 10.00 -2.01
CA LYS A 159 -17.14 9.86 -2.58
C LYS A 159 -16.30 10.85 -1.78
N GLN A 160 -15.95 10.47 -0.56
CA GLN A 160 -14.77 11.00 0.09
C GLN A 160 -13.71 10.78 -0.96
N ASP A 161 -13.20 11.86 -1.53
CA ASP A 161 -12.18 11.85 -2.57
C ASP A 161 -11.04 10.97 -2.07
N LEU A 162 -11.11 9.68 -2.40
CA LEU A 162 -10.12 8.70 -2.03
C LEU A 162 -8.95 9.02 -2.94
N ASN A 163 -8.04 9.84 -2.43
CA ASN A 163 -6.75 10.10 -3.06
C ASN A 163 -5.98 8.76 -3.10
N MET A 164 -6.30 7.93 -4.09
CA MET A 164 -5.76 6.57 -4.26
C MET A 164 -4.23 6.62 -4.33
N VAL A 165 -3.68 7.70 -4.90
CA VAL A 165 -2.24 7.96 -4.92
C VAL A 165 -1.68 8.14 -3.51
N ALA A 166 -2.32 8.98 -2.69
CA ALA A 166 -1.92 9.23 -1.31
C ALA A 166 -1.94 7.93 -0.49
N PHE A 167 -3.00 7.15 -0.65
CA PHE A 167 -3.14 5.83 -0.04
C PHE A 167 -2.01 4.88 -0.42
N VAL A 168 -1.74 4.71 -1.73
CA VAL A 168 -0.69 3.80 -2.22
C VAL A 168 0.70 4.23 -1.74
N VAL A 169 1.01 5.53 -1.77
CA VAL A 169 2.29 6.07 -1.31
C VAL A 169 2.46 5.84 0.19
N GLY A 170 1.44 6.13 1.00
CA GLY A 170 1.46 5.91 2.44
C GLY A 170 1.64 4.44 2.79
N LEU A 171 0.87 3.56 2.16
CA LEU A 171 0.95 2.11 2.36
C LEU A 171 2.34 1.57 1.99
N PHE A 172 2.87 1.96 0.84
CA PHE A 172 4.20 1.55 0.40
C PHE A 172 5.27 1.98 1.39
N ALA A 173 5.24 3.25 1.83
CA ALA A 173 6.17 3.77 2.82
C ALA A 173 6.07 3.01 4.16
N ALA A 174 4.85 2.73 4.65
CA ALA A 174 4.63 2.01 5.89
C ALA A 174 5.08 0.54 5.82
N ILE A 175 4.82 -0.17 4.71
CA ILE A 175 5.28 -1.55 4.50
C ILE A 175 6.81 -1.60 4.47
N LEU A 176 7.45 -0.70 3.72
CA LEU A 176 8.91 -0.60 3.70
C LEU A 176 9.47 -0.34 5.09
N MET A 177 8.80 0.50 5.87
CA MET A 177 9.20 0.81 7.23
C MET A 177 9.20 -0.44 8.13
N VAL A 178 8.11 -1.22 8.08
CA VAL A 178 8.00 -2.49 8.81
C VAL A 178 9.12 -3.43 8.39
N ILE A 179 9.33 -3.61 7.08
CA ILE A 179 10.33 -4.54 6.54
C ILE A 179 11.74 -4.13 6.99
N PHE A 180 12.14 -2.87 6.78
CA PHE A 180 13.49 -2.43 7.08
C PHE A 180 13.79 -2.43 8.58
N ILE A 181 12.93 -1.84 9.41
CA ILE A 181 13.16 -1.80 10.86
C ILE A 181 13.25 -3.22 11.40
N ASN A 182 12.33 -4.11 11.01
CA ASN A 182 12.32 -5.50 11.47
C ASN A 182 13.56 -6.28 10.98
N GLN A 183 13.95 -6.11 9.72
CA GLN A 183 15.12 -6.77 9.14
C GLN A 183 16.42 -6.40 9.87
N TYR A 184 16.67 -5.10 10.09
CA TYR A 184 17.91 -4.66 10.72
C TYR A 184 17.92 -4.82 12.24
N ALA A 185 16.77 -4.67 12.91
CA ALA A 185 16.67 -4.95 14.34
C ALA A 185 16.94 -6.44 14.63
N ASN A 186 16.41 -7.35 13.80
CA ASN A 186 16.73 -8.77 13.87
C ASN A 186 18.22 -9.06 13.65
N MET A 187 18.87 -8.35 12.73
CA MET A 187 20.31 -8.52 12.49
C MET A 187 21.13 -8.16 13.72
N VAL A 188 20.75 -7.10 14.45
CA VAL A 188 21.39 -6.73 15.73
C VAL A 188 21.20 -7.84 16.77
N MET A 189 19.96 -8.32 16.95
CA MET A 189 19.66 -9.39 17.91
C MET A 189 20.46 -10.65 17.62
N ARG A 190 20.44 -11.15 16.38
CA ARG A 190 21.18 -12.36 15.97
C ARG A 190 22.68 -12.20 16.20
N GLY A 191 23.25 -11.04 15.83
CA GLY A 191 24.66 -10.78 16.08
C GLY A 191 25.03 -10.86 17.57
N VAL A 192 24.15 -10.38 18.46
CA VAL A 192 24.36 -10.46 19.91
C VAL A 192 24.21 -11.90 20.43
N VAL A 193 23.23 -12.65 19.92
CA VAL A 193 23.02 -14.06 20.27
C VAL A 193 24.21 -14.91 19.83
N GLU A 194 24.69 -14.76 18.60
CA GLU A 194 25.87 -15.44 18.05
C GLU A 194 27.12 -15.14 18.90
N GLU A 195 27.33 -13.89 19.30
CA GLU A 195 28.47 -13.50 20.13
C GLU A 195 28.43 -14.08 21.53
N LYS A 196 27.23 -14.21 22.11
CA LYS A 196 27.01 -14.84 23.40
C LYS A 196 27.24 -16.36 23.31
N GLN A 197 26.72 -17.01 22.27
CA GLN A 197 26.88 -18.46 22.06
C GLN A 197 28.34 -18.85 21.81
N ASN A 198 29.06 -18.05 21.02
CA ASN A 198 30.45 -18.33 20.67
C ASN A 198 31.47 -17.86 21.73
N ARG A 199 31.00 -17.41 22.92
CA ARG A 199 31.84 -16.84 23.99
C ARG A 199 32.74 -15.69 23.54
N ILE A 200 32.36 -15.00 22.46
CA ILE A 200 33.07 -13.85 21.92
C ILE A 200 32.86 -12.65 22.85
N SER A 201 31.67 -12.55 23.47
CA SER A 201 31.33 -11.49 24.43
C SER A 201 32.30 -11.43 25.62
N GLU A 202 32.76 -12.55 26.16
CA GLU A 202 33.70 -12.59 27.29
C GLU A 202 35.05 -11.96 26.93
N ILE A 203 35.61 -12.35 25.78
CA ILE A 203 36.90 -11.85 25.31
C ILE A 203 36.81 -10.36 24.99
N ILE A 204 35.77 -9.93 24.27
CA ILE A 204 35.64 -8.53 23.85
C ILE A 204 35.38 -7.59 25.04
N LEU A 205 34.62 -8.05 26.04
CA LEU A 205 34.31 -7.24 27.23
C LEU A 205 35.50 -7.06 28.18
N THR A 206 36.57 -7.88 28.08
CA THR A 206 37.83 -7.60 28.79
C THR A 206 38.57 -6.38 28.25
N SER A 207 38.32 -6.01 26.98
CA SER A 207 39.07 -4.99 26.26
C SER A 207 38.28 -3.70 26.04
N ILE A 208 36.94 -3.77 25.95
CA ILE A 208 36.08 -2.62 25.63
C ILE A 208 34.82 -2.64 26.50
N LYS A 209 34.39 -1.46 26.97
CA LYS A 209 33.14 -1.31 27.74
C LYS A 209 31.91 -1.79 26.91
N PRO A 210 30.93 -2.46 27.53
CA PRO A 210 29.70 -2.94 26.85
C PRO A 210 28.99 -1.91 25.97
N PHE A 211 28.91 -0.66 26.45
CA PHE A 211 28.23 0.41 25.73
C PHE A 211 28.87 0.72 24.37
N HIS A 212 30.20 0.83 24.31
CA HIS A 212 30.89 1.13 23.06
C HIS A 212 30.79 0.00 22.05
N PHE A 213 30.73 -1.25 22.53
CA PHE A 213 30.55 -2.43 21.71
C PHE A 213 29.15 -2.46 21.08
N MET A 214 28.10 -2.31 21.89
CA MET A 214 26.72 -2.27 21.40
C MET A 214 26.47 -1.10 20.46
N MET A 215 26.91 0.11 20.83
CA MET A 215 26.73 1.29 19.99
C MET A 215 27.44 1.12 18.65
N GLY A 216 28.63 0.51 18.64
CA GLY A 216 29.36 0.22 17.40
C GLY A 216 28.58 -0.73 16.50
N LYS A 217 27.99 -1.79 17.07
CA LYS A 217 27.15 -2.74 16.34
C LYS A 217 25.90 -2.08 15.75
N ILE A 218 25.16 -1.32 16.56
CA ILE A 218 23.95 -0.61 16.11
C ILE A 218 24.29 0.38 15.00
N VAL A 219 25.34 1.20 15.16
CA VAL A 219 25.75 2.18 14.14
C VAL A 219 26.27 1.51 12.85
N GLY A 220 27.02 0.41 12.98
CA GLY A 220 27.50 -0.36 11.82
C GLY A 220 26.35 -0.92 11.00
N ILE A 221 25.38 -1.55 11.66
CA ILE A 221 24.18 -2.10 11.00
C ILE A 221 23.27 -0.99 10.45
N ALA A 222 23.12 0.13 11.16
CA ALA A 222 22.43 1.32 10.65
C ALA A 222 23.04 1.81 9.34
N SER A 223 24.37 1.82 9.25
CA SER A 223 25.09 2.26 8.05
C SER A 223 24.80 1.34 6.85
N VAL A 224 24.67 0.04 7.08
CA VAL A 224 24.23 -0.92 6.05
C VAL A 224 22.80 -0.62 5.60
N ALA A 225 21.93 -0.28 6.55
CA ALA A 225 20.55 0.07 6.25
C ALA A 225 20.43 1.33 5.39
N PHE A 226 21.19 2.38 5.72
CA PHE A 226 21.22 3.60 4.89
C PHE A 226 21.75 3.33 3.49
N LEU A 227 22.77 2.48 3.35
CA LEU A 227 23.26 2.06 2.03
C LEU A 227 22.15 1.39 1.23
N GLN A 228 21.43 0.44 1.85
CA GLN A 228 20.36 -0.29 1.18
C GLN A 228 19.19 0.63 0.80
N ILE A 229 18.74 1.49 1.72
CA ILE A 229 17.70 2.49 1.45
C ILE A 229 18.14 3.41 0.30
N GLY A 230 19.37 3.95 0.33
CA GLY A 230 19.87 4.83 -0.72
C GLY A 230 19.88 4.17 -2.11
N VAL A 231 20.27 2.90 -2.19
CA VAL A 231 20.22 2.12 -3.43
C VAL A 231 18.78 1.87 -3.87
N TRP A 232 17.87 1.54 -2.95
CA TRP A 232 16.45 1.30 -3.26
C TRP A 232 15.77 2.55 -3.78
N PHE A 233 15.99 3.71 -3.16
CA PHE A 233 15.46 4.99 -3.63
C PHE A 233 16.01 5.34 -5.03
N SER A 234 17.30 5.14 -5.26
CA SER A 234 17.93 5.38 -6.57
C SER A 234 17.35 4.44 -7.64
N PHE A 235 17.22 3.15 -7.32
CA PHE A 235 16.68 2.13 -8.21
C PHE A 235 15.20 2.38 -8.53
N SER A 236 14.38 2.67 -7.51
CA SER A 236 12.96 3.01 -7.65
C SER A 236 12.76 4.24 -8.53
N GLY A 237 13.60 5.28 -8.36
CA GLY A 237 13.58 6.47 -9.22
C GLY A 237 13.84 6.14 -10.70
N ILE A 238 14.89 5.36 -11.00
CA ILE A 238 15.22 4.94 -12.37
C ILE A 238 14.11 4.07 -12.98
N LEU A 239 13.54 3.17 -12.18
CA LEU A 239 12.49 2.26 -12.59
C LEU A 239 11.17 2.99 -12.84
N SER A 240 10.81 3.96 -11.99
CA SER A 240 9.64 4.83 -12.18
C SER A 240 9.71 5.58 -13.52
N LEU A 241 10.88 6.11 -13.89
CA LEU A 241 11.08 6.73 -15.21
C LEU A 241 10.88 5.75 -16.37
N THR A 242 11.25 4.49 -16.18
CA THR A 242 11.13 3.44 -17.20
C THR A 242 9.67 3.00 -17.35
N VAL A 243 8.97 2.77 -16.24
CA VAL A 243 7.53 2.46 -16.21
C VAL A 243 6.71 3.62 -16.78
N TYR A 244 7.02 4.86 -16.41
CA TYR A 244 6.37 6.06 -16.96
C TYR A 244 6.51 6.12 -18.49
N LYS A 245 7.71 5.86 -19.02
CA LYS A 245 7.94 5.80 -20.46
C LYS A 245 7.17 4.66 -21.13
N TRP A 246 7.20 3.46 -20.55
CA TRP A 246 6.49 2.29 -21.06
C TRP A 246 4.98 2.55 -21.13
N PHE A 247 4.39 3.03 -20.04
CA PHE A 247 2.97 3.39 -19.98
C PHE A 247 2.60 4.51 -20.97
N ARG A 248 3.46 5.53 -21.10
CA ARG A 248 3.26 6.62 -22.07
C ARG A 248 3.38 6.14 -23.52
N LEU A 249 4.30 5.23 -23.82
CA LEU A 249 4.52 4.66 -25.15
C LEU A 249 3.37 3.75 -25.56
N GLU A 250 2.89 2.90 -24.66
CA GLU A 250 1.73 2.05 -24.90
C GLU A 250 0.46 2.90 -25.11
N ARG A 251 0.27 3.97 -24.32
CA ARG A 251 -0.76 4.98 -24.59
C ARG A 251 -0.61 5.65 -25.96
N PHE A 252 0.61 5.93 -26.42
CA PHE A 252 0.85 6.60 -27.69
C PHE A 252 0.60 5.68 -28.90
N ASN A 253 0.83 4.37 -28.75
CA ASN A 253 0.50 3.38 -29.76
C ASN A 253 -1.02 3.22 -29.94
N ASN A 254 -1.81 3.37 -28.87
CA ASN A 254 -3.28 3.31 -28.90
C ASN A 254 -3.95 4.66 -29.24
N LYS A 255 -3.35 5.43 -30.15
CA LYS A 255 -3.74 6.82 -30.50
C LYS A 255 -5.22 6.99 -30.90
N HIS A 256 -5.84 5.99 -31.52
CA HIS A 256 -7.25 6.03 -31.94
C HIS A 256 -8.26 5.97 -30.78
N ILE A 257 -7.85 5.43 -29.62
CA ILE A 257 -8.70 5.36 -28.43
C ILE A 257 -8.71 6.72 -27.70
N PHE A 258 -7.58 7.44 -27.72
CA PHE A 258 -7.40 8.66 -26.92
C PHE A 258 -7.97 9.94 -27.56
N GLU A 259 -7.90 10.07 -28.89
CA GLU A 259 -8.51 11.22 -29.60
C GLU A 259 -10.04 11.20 -29.53
N THR A 260 -10.66 10.01 -29.47
CA THR A 260 -12.11 9.84 -29.26
C THR A 260 -12.51 10.17 -27.81
N ILE A 261 -11.64 9.92 -26.84
CA ILE A 261 -11.86 10.18 -25.40
C ILE A 261 -11.81 11.69 -25.07
N GLN A 262 -11.03 12.50 -25.81
CA GLN A 262 -10.93 13.95 -25.59
C GLN A 262 -12.14 14.75 -26.09
N GLN A 263 -12.98 14.18 -26.96
CA GLN A 263 -14.19 14.84 -27.47
C GLN A 263 -15.45 14.51 -26.65
N MET A 264 -15.34 13.65 -25.64
CA MET A 264 -16.42 13.38 -24.68
C MET A 264 -16.13 14.10 -23.35
N PRO A 265 -17.01 15.02 -22.89
CA PRO A 265 -16.87 15.71 -21.61
C PRO A 265 -16.82 14.77 -20.38
N ASP A 266 -17.34 13.54 -20.50
CA ASP A 266 -17.56 12.60 -19.38
C ASP A 266 -16.78 11.26 -19.55
N SER A 267 -15.57 11.29 -20.10
CA SER A 267 -14.73 10.08 -20.15
C SER A 267 -13.96 9.89 -18.84
N SER A 268 -14.57 9.15 -17.89
CA SER A 268 -14.06 8.82 -16.55
C SER A 268 -12.59 8.38 -16.49
N GLN A 269 -12.04 7.74 -17.53
CA GLN A 269 -10.63 7.33 -17.58
C GLN A 269 -9.64 8.47 -17.82
N SER A 270 -9.99 9.48 -18.62
CA SER A 270 -9.12 10.65 -18.81
C SER A 270 -9.11 11.53 -17.56
N PHE A 271 -10.24 11.57 -16.86
CA PHE A 271 -10.38 12.24 -15.57
C PHE A 271 -9.52 11.53 -14.50
N GLU A 272 -9.69 10.23 -14.24
CA GLU A 272 -8.95 9.52 -13.18
C GLU A 272 -7.42 9.63 -13.30
N ILE A 273 -6.87 9.48 -14.52
CA ILE A 273 -5.43 9.57 -14.75
C ILE A 273 -4.90 10.99 -14.50
N ASN A 274 -5.62 12.02 -14.96
CA ASN A 274 -5.19 13.40 -14.79
C ASN A 274 -5.34 13.84 -13.33
N THR A 275 -6.39 13.37 -12.63
CA THR A 275 -6.57 13.56 -11.20
C THR A 275 -5.43 12.91 -10.41
N MET A 276 -5.07 11.64 -10.70
CA MET A 276 -3.93 10.97 -10.06
C MET A 276 -2.59 11.68 -10.28
N LEU A 277 -2.34 12.18 -11.50
CA LEU A 277 -1.11 12.93 -11.81
C LEU A 277 -1.07 14.28 -11.09
N ASN A 278 -2.22 14.95 -10.97
CA ASN A 278 -2.35 16.20 -10.23
C ASN A 278 -2.13 15.96 -8.72
N ASP A 279 -2.78 14.95 -8.15
CA ASP A 279 -2.63 14.57 -6.74
C ASP A 279 -1.18 14.26 -6.40
N PHE A 280 -0.49 13.45 -7.23
CA PHE A 280 0.93 13.16 -7.04
C PHE A 280 1.80 14.42 -7.06
N SER A 281 1.49 15.37 -7.94
CA SER A 281 2.24 16.63 -8.06
C SER A 281 2.03 17.58 -6.87
N GLN A 282 0.88 17.48 -6.21
CA GLN A 282 0.56 18.29 -5.02
C GLN A 282 1.16 17.71 -3.74
N MET A 283 1.56 16.44 -3.73
CA MET A 283 2.20 15.81 -2.58
C MET A 283 3.61 16.36 -2.34
N ASN A 284 3.91 16.72 -1.10
CA ASN A 284 5.26 17.10 -0.70
C ASN A 284 6.15 15.85 -0.54
N GLY A 285 6.60 15.30 -1.67
CA GLY A 285 7.43 14.11 -1.71
C GLY A 285 8.74 14.26 -0.91
N LEU A 286 9.32 15.47 -0.88
CA LEU A 286 10.52 15.74 -0.09
C LEU A 286 10.27 15.58 1.42
N LEU A 287 9.13 16.08 1.90
CA LEU A 287 8.72 15.95 3.29
C LEU A 287 8.48 14.48 3.65
N ILE A 288 7.83 13.72 2.77
CA ILE A 288 7.62 12.28 2.95
C ILE A 288 8.96 11.54 3.07
N ILE A 289 9.92 11.82 2.20
CA ILE A 289 11.25 11.21 2.24
C ILE A 289 12.01 11.61 3.51
N ALA A 290 11.97 12.88 3.89
CA ALA A 290 12.64 13.36 5.11
C ALA A 290 12.05 12.70 6.37
N CYS A 291 10.72 12.62 6.46
CA CYS A 291 10.04 11.94 7.55
C CYS A 291 10.34 10.44 7.54
N PHE A 292 10.33 9.79 6.37
CA PHE A 292 10.71 8.39 6.23
C PHE A 292 12.10 8.14 6.80
N LEU A 293 13.11 8.93 6.41
CA LEU A 293 14.47 8.79 6.93
C LEU A 293 14.57 9.04 8.43
N PHE A 294 13.87 10.06 8.95
CA PHE A 294 13.86 10.35 10.38
C PHE A 294 13.22 9.22 11.19
N TYR A 295 11.99 8.85 10.86
CA TYR A 295 11.28 7.77 11.55
C TYR A 295 12.00 6.45 11.38
N PHE A 296 12.65 6.22 10.24
CA PHE A 296 13.42 5.01 9.99
C PHE A 296 14.61 4.97 10.93
N LEU A 297 15.39 6.05 11.00
CA LEU A 297 16.56 6.13 11.87
C LEU A 297 16.17 5.96 13.34
N VAL A 298 15.26 6.78 13.85
CA VAL A 298 14.92 6.77 15.29
C VAL A 298 14.11 5.52 15.66
N GLY A 299 13.19 5.09 14.79
CA GLY A 299 12.47 3.83 14.94
C GLY A 299 13.43 2.64 14.95
N TYR A 300 14.36 2.56 13.99
CA TYR A 300 15.42 1.56 14.00
C TYR A 300 16.22 1.58 15.30
N LEU A 301 16.62 2.75 15.79
CA LEU A 301 17.37 2.86 17.04
C LEU A 301 16.58 2.36 18.26
N LEU A 302 15.28 2.69 18.33
CA LEU A 302 14.38 2.17 19.37
C LEU A 302 14.28 0.64 19.32
N TYR A 303 13.93 0.11 18.14
CA TYR A 303 13.73 -1.32 17.95
C TYR A 303 15.03 -2.11 18.12
N SER A 304 16.15 -1.63 17.58
CA SER A 304 17.45 -2.27 17.75
C SER A 304 17.90 -2.32 19.21
N ALA A 305 17.63 -1.29 20.02
CA ALA A 305 17.92 -1.31 21.46
C ALA A 305 17.14 -2.43 22.17
N ILE A 306 15.85 -2.59 21.85
CA ILE A 306 14.98 -3.62 22.41
C ILE A 306 15.41 -5.01 21.96
N PHE A 307 15.66 -5.19 20.65
CA PHE A 307 16.10 -6.45 20.06
C PHE A 307 17.47 -6.88 20.59
N ALA A 308 18.40 -5.95 20.75
CA ALA A 308 19.69 -6.25 21.35
C ALA A 308 19.55 -6.69 22.81
N THR A 309 18.64 -6.05 23.56
CA THR A 309 18.32 -6.43 24.94
C THR A 309 17.74 -7.85 25.01
N LEU A 310 16.82 -8.17 24.10
CA LEU A 310 16.23 -9.49 23.98
C LEU A 310 17.29 -10.56 23.66
N GLY A 311 18.17 -10.27 22.70
CA GLY A 311 19.25 -11.17 22.28
C GLY A 311 20.19 -11.55 23.43
N VAL A 312 20.54 -10.58 24.29
CA VAL A 312 21.35 -10.88 25.48
C VAL A 312 20.58 -11.69 26.51
N ALA A 313 19.30 -11.34 26.76
CA ALA A 313 18.53 -11.95 27.84
C ALA A 313 18.22 -13.43 27.58
N ILE A 314 17.93 -13.79 26.33
CA ILE A 314 17.43 -15.13 25.97
C ILE A 314 18.57 -16.07 25.54
N GLY A 315 19.56 -15.58 24.80
CA GLY A 315 20.78 -16.33 24.45
C GLY A 315 20.61 -17.54 23.52
N ASN A 316 19.39 -17.87 23.07
CA ASN A 316 19.11 -18.87 22.04
C ASN A 316 18.32 -18.24 20.87
N ASP A 317 18.51 -18.78 19.66
CA ASP A 317 17.85 -18.22 18.48
C ASP A 317 16.35 -18.51 18.44
N THR A 318 15.94 -19.72 18.85
CA THR A 318 14.55 -20.16 18.75
C THR A 318 13.61 -19.36 19.66
N ASP A 319 13.94 -19.18 20.94
CA ASP A 319 13.06 -18.41 21.82
C ASP A 319 13.12 -16.92 21.45
N ALA A 320 14.29 -16.39 21.07
CA ALA A 320 14.42 -15.00 20.62
C ALA A 320 13.54 -14.69 19.39
N GLN A 321 13.39 -15.64 18.48
CA GLN A 321 12.52 -15.50 17.33
C GLN A 321 11.02 -15.52 17.70
N ASN A 322 10.61 -16.28 18.71
CA ASN A 322 9.23 -16.24 19.20
C ASN A 322 8.87 -14.88 19.83
N PHE A 323 9.79 -14.31 20.61
CA PHE A 323 9.59 -12.98 21.21
C PHE A 323 9.65 -11.84 20.19
N THR A 324 10.36 -12.04 19.07
CA THR A 324 10.40 -11.07 17.96
C THR A 324 9.02 -10.75 17.42
N ILE A 325 8.11 -11.73 17.33
CA ILE A 325 6.74 -11.52 16.85
C ILE A 325 6.01 -10.52 17.74
N SER A 326 6.08 -10.70 19.06
CA SER A 326 5.41 -9.81 20.03
C SER A 326 5.94 -8.38 20.00
N ILE A 327 7.23 -8.20 19.72
CA ILE A 327 7.85 -6.86 19.65
C ILE A 327 7.53 -6.18 18.31
N THR A 328 7.43 -6.96 17.23
CA THR A 328 7.16 -6.42 15.88
C THR A 328 5.69 -6.17 15.63
N LEU A 329 4.78 -6.84 16.34
CA LEU A 329 3.34 -6.67 16.18
C LEU A 329 2.88 -5.21 16.36
N PRO A 330 3.30 -4.45 17.39
CA PRO A 330 3.00 -3.03 17.46
C PRO A 330 3.49 -2.21 16.26
N LEU A 331 4.63 -2.57 15.67
CA LEU A 331 5.16 -1.87 14.50
C LEU A 331 4.27 -2.09 13.28
N SER A 332 3.79 -3.32 13.08
CA SER A 332 2.96 -3.70 11.93
C SER A 332 1.47 -3.43 12.12
N LEU A 333 1.01 -3.22 13.36
CA LEU A 333 -0.40 -2.99 13.69
C LEU A 333 -1.07 -1.90 12.82
N PRO A 334 -0.45 -0.74 12.54
CA PRO A 334 -1.08 0.28 11.70
C PRO A 334 -1.34 -0.19 10.27
N VAL A 335 -0.46 -1.03 9.72
CA VAL A 335 -0.67 -1.62 8.38
C VAL A 335 -1.84 -2.60 8.39
N LEU A 336 -2.06 -3.32 9.50
CA LEU A 336 -3.23 -4.20 9.66
C LEU A 336 -4.54 -3.40 9.81
N LEU A 337 -4.46 -2.19 10.36
CA LEU A 337 -5.58 -1.27 10.54
C LEU A 337 -5.73 -0.28 9.37
N LEU A 338 -5.15 -0.58 8.22
CA LEU A 338 -5.07 0.34 7.08
C LEU A 338 -6.45 0.88 6.66
N SER A 339 -7.45 0.02 6.51
CA SER A 339 -8.81 0.44 6.13
C SER A 339 -9.37 1.45 7.12
N TYR A 340 -9.24 1.17 8.43
CA TYR A 340 -9.71 2.08 9.48
C TYR A 340 -8.95 3.42 9.49
N ILE A 341 -7.62 3.40 9.31
CA ILE A 341 -6.79 4.61 9.29
C ILE A 341 -7.12 5.48 8.09
N ASN A 342 -7.39 4.86 6.94
CA ASN A 342 -7.77 5.55 5.71
C ASN A 342 -9.10 6.30 5.89
N ASP A 343 -10.11 5.62 6.42
CA ASP A 343 -11.46 6.17 6.55
C ASP A 343 -11.56 7.19 7.71
N HIS A 344 -10.65 7.12 8.68
CA HIS A 344 -10.67 7.94 9.90
C HIS A 344 -9.32 8.57 10.23
N HIS A 345 -8.65 9.16 9.24
CA HIS A 345 -7.29 9.71 9.34
C HIS A 345 -7.12 10.78 10.44
N ASP A 346 -8.18 11.49 10.81
CA ASP A 346 -8.18 12.54 11.84
C ASP A 346 -8.79 12.09 13.19
N SER A 347 -9.14 10.82 13.33
CA SER A 347 -9.68 10.32 14.60
C SER A 347 -8.64 10.38 15.73
N ALA A 348 -9.13 10.55 16.96
CA ALA A 348 -8.28 10.56 18.15
C ALA A 348 -7.47 9.26 18.31
N PHE A 349 -8.04 8.12 17.90
CA PHE A 349 -7.35 6.82 17.93
C PHE A 349 -6.17 6.77 16.95
N VAL A 350 -6.37 7.25 15.72
CA VAL A 350 -5.31 7.31 14.70
C VAL A 350 -4.21 8.31 15.08
N THR A 351 -4.59 9.42 15.70
CA THR A 351 -3.65 10.40 16.28
C THR A 351 -2.82 9.79 17.41
N PHE A 352 -3.45 9.01 18.31
CA PHE A 352 -2.73 8.29 19.36
C PHE A 352 -1.70 7.30 18.77
N LEU A 353 -2.09 6.49 17.79
CA LEU A 353 -1.16 5.57 17.11
C LEU A 353 0.00 6.30 16.42
N SER A 354 -0.24 7.54 15.97
CA SER A 354 0.78 8.39 15.36
C SER A 354 1.81 8.93 16.35
N ILE A 355 1.43 9.06 17.63
CA ILE A 355 2.31 9.55 18.71
C ILE A 355 2.95 8.39 19.48
N PHE A 356 2.24 7.27 19.63
CA PHE A 356 2.73 6.13 20.40
C PHE A 356 4.02 5.56 19.76
N PRO A 357 5.16 5.50 20.47
CA PRO A 357 6.47 5.27 19.87
C PRO A 357 6.60 4.02 19.01
N PHE A 358 5.93 2.93 19.41
CA PHE A 358 6.02 1.65 18.72
C PHE A 358 5.19 1.59 17.43
N THR A 359 4.15 2.39 17.32
CA THR A 359 3.27 2.46 16.14
C THR A 359 3.54 3.71 15.29
N SER A 360 4.16 4.74 15.87
CA SER A 360 4.42 6.03 15.22
C SER A 360 5.19 5.94 13.90
N PRO A 361 6.23 5.10 13.72
CA PRO A 361 7.00 5.08 12.48
C PRO A 361 6.18 4.66 11.28
N THR A 362 5.16 3.82 11.48
CA THR A 362 4.28 3.31 10.42
C THR A 362 3.02 4.14 10.29
N THR A 363 2.39 4.51 11.40
CA THR A 363 1.14 5.31 11.37
C THR A 363 1.36 6.68 10.76
N MET A 364 2.46 7.38 11.09
CA MET A 364 2.72 8.70 10.52
C MET A 364 2.95 8.64 9.01
N LEU A 365 3.60 7.59 8.50
CA LEU A 365 3.79 7.41 7.06
C LEU A 365 2.48 7.13 6.32
N LEU A 366 1.52 6.48 6.98
CA LEU A 366 0.17 6.28 6.43
C LEU A 366 -0.63 7.58 6.36
N ARG A 367 -0.48 8.49 7.34
CA ARG A 367 -1.24 9.75 7.40
C ARG A 367 -0.62 10.90 6.60
N LEU A 368 0.71 10.93 6.49
CA LEU A 368 1.45 12.05 5.87
C LEU A 368 0.96 12.43 4.46
N PRO A 369 0.59 11.49 3.58
CA PRO A 369 0.01 11.79 2.27
C PRO A 369 -1.31 12.57 2.31
N PHE A 370 -2.09 12.42 3.38
CA PHE A 370 -3.37 13.12 3.59
C PHE A 370 -3.21 14.49 4.25
N GLY A 371 -1.99 14.82 4.68
CA GLY A 371 -1.68 16.03 5.42
C GLY A 371 -1.81 15.81 6.93
N VAL A 372 -0.76 16.15 7.67
CA VAL A 372 -0.71 16.06 9.13
C VAL A 372 -0.29 17.41 9.67
N PRO A 373 -0.95 17.93 10.73
CA PRO A 373 -0.51 19.17 11.36
C PRO A 373 0.94 19.07 11.86
N TRP A 374 1.72 20.13 11.62
CA TRP A 374 3.15 20.14 11.95
C TRP A 374 3.45 19.89 13.43
N PHE A 375 2.52 20.25 14.33
CA PHE A 375 2.68 20.04 15.78
C PHE A 375 2.51 18.56 16.16
N GLU A 376 1.60 17.80 15.53
CA GLU A 376 1.47 16.36 15.76
C GLU A 376 2.72 15.63 15.27
N LEU A 377 3.22 16.03 14.11
CA LEU A 377 4.47 15.53 13.54
C LEU A 377 5.64 15.77 14.52
N ALA A 378 5.82 17.01 14.97
CA ALA A 378 6.88 17.36 15.92
C ALA A 378 6.74 16.61 17.25
N MET A 379 5.52 16.52 17.81
CA MET A 379 5.26 15.79 19.05
C MET A 379 5.61 14.30 18.90
N SER A 380 5.18 13.66 17.81
CA SER A 380 5.52 12.26 17.52
C SER A 380 7.02 12.05 17.41
N MET A 381 7.73 12.93 16.70
CA MET A 381 9.19 12.87 16.56
C MET A 381 9.91 12.97 17.92
N VAL A 382 9.48 13.90 18.77
CA VAL A 382 10.05 14.11 20.11
C VAL A 382 9.77 12.91 21.02
N VAL A 383 8.54 12.42 21.05
CA VAL A 383 8.13 11.27 21.87
C VAL A 383 8.88 10.01 21.44
N LEU A 384 8.99 9.76 20.14
CA LEU A 384 9.75 8.63 19.60
C LEU A 384 11.23 8.71 20.01
N PHE A 385 11.86 9.88 19.87
CA PHE A 385 13.27 10.07 20.27
C PHE A 385 13.47 9.89 21.78
N ALA A 386 12.58 10.45 22.61
CA ALA A 386 12.61 10.28 24.05
C ALA A 386 12.46 8.81 24.46
N SER A 387 11.56 8.07 23.80
CA SER A 387 11.39 6.63 24.02
C SER A 387 12.61 5.82 23.59
N PHE A 388 13.28 6.19 22.49
CA PHE A 388 14.57 5.59 22.13
C PHE A 388 15.60 5.79 23.25
N VAL A 389 15.77 7.01 23.75
CA VAL A 389 16.74 7.29 24.83
C VAL A 389 16.44 6.46 26.07
N MET A 390 15.15 6.35 26.44
CA MET A 390 14.70 5.54 27.56
C MET A 390 14.99 4.04 27.33
N ALA A 391 14.69 3.51 26.15
CA ALA A 391 14.95 2.12 25.80
C ALA A 391 16.46 1.80 25.73
N ALA A 392 17.29 2.70 25.21
CA ALA A 392 18.74 2.54 25.15
C ALA A 392 19.36 2.55 26.57
N TYR A 393 18.87 3.42 27.45
CA TYR A 393 19.30 3.46 28.85
C TYR A 393 18.93 2.16 29.58
N ALA A 394 17.66 1.73 29.47
CA ALA A 394 17.18 0.48 30.06
C ALA A 394 17.93 -0.74 29.51
N GLY A 395 18.12 -0.81 28.19
CA GLY A 395 18.83 -1.90 27.52
C GLY A 395 20.29 -2.01 27.95
N THR A 396 20.97 -0.89 28.21
CA THR A 396 22.35 -0.91 28.72
C THR A 396 22.44 -1.55 30.11
N LYS A 397 21.47 -1.30 30.99
CA LYS A 397 21.41 -1.91 32.34
C LYS A 397 21.18 -3.41 32.26
N VAL A 398 20.24 -3.83 31.42
CA VAL A 398 19.98 -5.25 31.16
C VAL A 398 21.21 -5.92 30.57
N TYR A 399 21.87 -5.30 29.59
CA TYR A 399 23.06 -5.84 28.93
C TYR A 399 24.17 -6.16 29.95
N ARG A 400 24.49 -5.23 30.86
CA ARG A 400 25.52 -5.43 31.89
C ARG A 400 25.26 -6.64 32.79
N THR A 401 23.99 -6.94 33.06
CA THR A 401 23.60 -8.01 33.98
C THR A 401 23.42 -9.34 33.25
N ALA A 402 22.71 -9.33 32.12
CA ALA A 402 22.31 -10.53 31.41
C ALA A 402 23.42 -11.14 30.54
N ILE A 403 24.44 -10.38 30.15
CA ILE A 403 25.54 -10.89 29.31
C ILE A 403 26.41 -11.91 30.04
N LEU A 404 26.50 -11.81 31.37
CA LEU A 404 27.27 -12.71 32.24
C LEU A 404 26.44 -13.88 32.78
N MET A 405 25.12 -13.89 32.52
CA MET A 405 24.23 -14.96 32.96
C MET A 405 24.19 -16.08 31.91
N TYR A 406 24.63 -17.26 32.34
CA TYR A 406 24.60 -18.50 31.58
C TYR A 406 23.60 -19.49 32.19
N GLY A 407 22.82 -20.16 31.34
CA GLY A 407 22.01 -21.32 31.73
C GLY A 407 20.67 -21.04 32.43
N LYS A 408 20.48 -19.89 33.08
CA LYS A 408 19.17 -19.50 33.65
C LYS A 408 18.40 -18.62 32.65
N LYS A 409 17.19 -19.02 32.27
CA LYS A 409 16.26 -18.19 31.48
C LYS A 409 15.63 -17.17 32.42
N PRO A 410 15.97 -15.87 32.34
CA PRO A 410 15.30 -14.87 33.16
C PRO A 410 13.85 -14.72 32.71
N ASP A 411 12.93 -14.68 33.68
CA ASP A 411 11.53 -14.40 33.41
C ASP A 411 11.35 -12.94 32.93
N PHE A 412 10.30 -12.63 32.19
CA PHE A 412 10.01 -11.28 31.70
C PHE A 412 9.96 -10.26 32.85
N LYS A 413 9.48 -10.69 34.03
CA LYS A 413 9.48 -9.91 35.27
C LYS A 413 10.88 -9.61 35.81
N GLU A 414 11.83 -10.54 35.66
CA GLU A 414 13.23 -10.31 36.06
C GLU A 414 13.92 -9.32 35.12
N ILE A 415 13.70 -9.45 33.80
CA ILE A 415 14.22 -8.50 32.79
C ILE A 415 13.71 -7.09 33.06
N MET A 416 12.40 -6.95 33.29
CA MET A 416 11.78 -5.65 33.58
C MET A 416 12.33 -5.05 34.89
N ARG A 417 12.60 -5.86 35.93
CA ARG A 417 13.25 -5.37 37.17
C ARG A 417 14.65 -4.83 36.92
N TRP A 418 15.42 -5.41 36.00
CA TRP A 418 16.76 -4.92 35.66
C TRP A 418 16.76 -3.60 34.89
N CYS A 419 15.68 -3.30 34.16
CA CYS A 419 15.53 -1.99 33.53
C CYS A 419 15.45 -0.84 34.56
N PHE A 420 14.86 -1.09 35.73
CA PHE A 420 14.57 -0.06 36.75
C PHE A 420 15.54 -0.02 37.94
N LYS A 421 16.37 -1.04 38.16
CA LYS A 421 17.52 -0.99 39.08
C LYS A 421 18.69 -0.30 38.42
#